data_AF-A0A447JP80-F1
#
_entry.id   AF-A0A447JP80-F1
#
_cell.length_a   1.000
_cell.length_b   1.000
_cell.length_c   1.000
_cell.angle_alpha   90.00
_cell.angle_beta   90.00
_cell.angle_gamma   90.00
#
_symmetry.space_group_name_H-M   'P 1'
#
loop_
_entity.id
_entity.type
_entity.pdbx_description
1 polymer ?
#
loop_
_entity_poly.entity_id
_entity_poly.type
_entity_poly.pdbx_seq_one_letter_code
_entity_poly.pdbx_strand_id
1 'polypeptide(L)'
;MTEPGESRSAEYHARYLDIQIVLQGQEGMAFSTRPAGTPHTDWLADKDIAFLPTSVDEKTVVLNEGDFVVFYPGEVHKPLCAVG
;
A
#
# COMPACT_ATOMS: atom_id res chain seq x y z
N MET A 1 -6.75 -7.68 10.28
CA MET A 1 -7.98 -6.88 10.39
C MET A 1 -7.63 -5.50 9.86
N THR A 2 -8.55 -4.82 9.18
CA THR A 2 -8.32 -3.45 8.68
C THR A 2 -8.30 -2.45 9.83
N GLU A 3 -7.58 -1.34 9.66
CA GLU A 3 -7.41 -0.28 10.67
C GLU A 3 -7.68 1.11 10.04
N PRO A 4 -7.94 2.16 10.83
CA PRO A 4 -8.02 3.53 10.31
C PRO A 4 -6.78 3.87 9.47
N GLY A 5 -6.98 4.59 8.36
CA GLY A 5 -5.91 4.88 7.41
C GLY A 5 -4.72 5.65 8.00
N GLU A 6 -4.94 6.44 9.07
CA GLU A 6 -3.86 7.13 9.78
C GLU A 6 -3.02 6.21 10.68
N SER A 7 -3.53 5.02 11.00
CA SER A 7 -2.80 4.00 11.77
C SER A 7 -1.96 3.06 10.88
N ARG A 8 -1.99 3.27 9.55
CA ARG A 8 -1.25 2.47 8.57
C ARG A 8 -0.11 3.29 7.96
N SER A 9 1.01 2.64 7.66
CA SER A 9 2.11 3.23 6.89
C SER A 9 2.01 2.81 5.43
N ALA A 10 2.30 3.74 4.51
CA ALA A 10 2.45 3.39 3.10
C ALA A 10 3.78 2.68 2.88
N GLU A 11 3.83 1.77 1.91
CA GLU A 11 4.96 0.93 1.58
C GLU A 11 5.20 0.85 0.08
N TYR A 12 6.41 0.41 -0.30
CA TYR A 12 6.75 0.01 -1.66
C TYR A 12 7.89 -1.02 -1.66
N HIS A 13 8.04 -1.69 -2.78
CA HIS A 13 9.03 -2.76 -3.03
C HIS A 13 10.00 -2.37 -4.15
N ALA A 14 11.19 -2.98 -4.19
CA ALA A 14 12.19 -2.73 -5.23
C ALA A 14 12.43 -3.93 -6.17
N ARG A 15 12.18 -5.16 -5.72
CA ARG A 15 12.44 -6.39 -6.49
C ARG A 15 11.17 -7.04 -6.99
N TYR A 16 10.14 -7.12 -6.15
CA TYR A 16 8.88 -7.79 -6.48
C TYR A 16 7.77 -6.79 -6.76
N LEU A 17 6.85 -7.21 -7.63
CA LEU A 17 5.54 -6.58 -7.76
C LEU A 17 4.55 -7.31 -6.87
N ASP A 18 3.51 -6.58 -6.49
CA ASP A 18 2.42 -7.10 -5.68
C ASP A 18 1.17 -7.32 -6.54
N ILE A 19 0.53 -8.47 -6.34
CA ILE A 19 -0.84 -8.73 -6.80
C ILE A 19 -1.66 -9.04 -5.55
N GLN A 20 -2.46 -8.08 -5.11
CA GLN A 20 -3.25 -8.20 -3.90
C GLN A 20 -4.72 -8.40 -4.27
N ILE A 21 -5.34 -9.46 -3.73
CA ILE A 21 -6.73 -9.87 -4.00
C ILE A 21 -7.49 -9.92 -2.67
N VAL A 22 -8.66 -9.29 -2.61
CA VAL A 22 -9.57 -9.45 -1.46
C VAL A 22 -10.33 -10.77 -1.61
N LEU A 23 -9.99 -11.76 -0.78
CA LEU A 23 -10.66 -13.06 -0.81
C LEU A 23 -12.04 -13.03 -0.12
N GLN A 24 -12.18 -12.19 0.90
CA GLN A 24 -13.42 -12.03 1.67
C GLN A 24 -13.45 -10.65 2.34
N GLY A 25 -14.62 -10.04 2.46
CA GLY A 25 -14.81 -8.73 3.06
C GLY A 25 -14.50 -7.56 2.12
N GLN A 26 -14.07 -6.45 2.70
CA GLN A 26 -13.76 -5.21 1.99
C GLN A 26 -12.49 -4.58 2.58
N GLU A 27 -11.69 -3.96 1.72
CA GLU A 27 -10.44 -3.29 2.10
C GLU A 27 -10.34 -1.94 1.39
N GLY A 28 -9.91 -0.92 2.13
CA GLY A 28 -9.40 0.32 1.55
C GLY A 28 -7.95 0.16 1.14
N MET A 29 -7.65 0.45 -0.11
CA MET A 29 -6.30 0.48 -0.66
C MET A 29 -5.94 1.93 -0.97
N ALA A 30 -5.14 2.54 -0.10
CA ALA A 30 -4.58 3.86 -0.39
C ALA A 30 -3.33 3.71 -1.28
N PHE A 31 -3.12 4.63 -2.21
CA PHE A 31 -1.99 4.62 -3.11
C PHE A 31 -1.62 6.02 -3.58
N SER A 32 -0.41 6.16 -4.10
CA SER A 32 0.03 7.37 -4.80
C SER A 32 0.65 7.02 -6.14
N THR A 33 0.40 7.89 -7.12
CA THR A 33 1.04 7.83 -8.45
C THR A 33 2.28 8.71 -8.53
N ARG A 34 2.65 9.36 -7.42
CA ARG A 34 3.89 10.12 -7.31
C ARG A 34 5.06 9.18 -6.99
N PRO A 35 6.29 9.55 -7.36
CA PRO A 35 7.48 8.84 -6.89
C PRO A 35 7.50 8.73 -5.36
N ALA A 36 8.05 7.63 -4.86
CA ALA A 36 8.26 7.45 -3.43
C ALA A 36 9.10 8.59 -2.84
N GLY A 37 8.67 9.09 -1.68
CA GLY A 37 9.44 10.06 -0.90
C GLY A 37 10.56 9.38 -0.10
N THR A 38 11.11 10.10 0.87
CA THR A 38 12.13 9.54 1.78
C THR A 38 11.46 8.57 2.77
N PRO A 39 11.84 7.28 2.79
CA PRO A 39 11.29 6.33 3.76
C PRO A 39 11.81 6.62 5.17
N HIS A 40 10.97 6.41 6.17
CA HIS A 40 11.39 6.41 7.57
C HIS A 40 11.92 5.04 8.03
N THR A 41 11.73 4.01 7.22
CA THR A 41 12.26 2.66 7.42
C THR A 41 12.57 2.10 6.05
N ASP A 42 13.84 1.77 5.80
CA ASP A 42 14.31 1.22 4.54
C ASP A 42 14.93 -0.16 4.80
N TRP A 43 14.22 -1.20 4.38
CA TRP A 43 14.67 -2.58 4.40
C TRP A 43 14.65 -3.20 2.99
N LEU A 44 14.83 -2.39 1.95
CA LEU A 44 14.72 -2.85 0.56
C LEU A 44 15.75 -3.95 0.23
N ALA A 45 16.97 -3.85 0.75
CA ALA A 45 18.02 -4.83 0.48
C ALA A 45 17.66 -6.23 1.03
N ASP A 46 17.18 -6.29 2.27
CA ASP A 46 17.01 -7.54 3.01
C ASP A 46 15.59 -8.10 2.88
N LYS A 47 14.58 -7.25 3.01
CA LYS A 47 13.15 -7.63 3.11
C LYS A 47 12.31 -7.14 1.93
N ASP A 48 12.94 -6.44 0.98
CA ASP A 48 12.27 -5.81 -0.16
C ASP A 48 11.14 -4.86 0.22
N ILE A 49 11.25 -4.14 1.34
CA ILE A 49 10.18 -3.23 1.78
C ILE A 49 10.74 -1.94 2.36
N ALA A 50 10.12 -0.82 2.02
CA ALA A 50 10.35 0.48 2.64
C ALA A 50 9.02 1.10 3.05
N PHE A 51 9.01 1.79 4.19
CA PHE A 51 7.83 2.46 4.72
C PHE A 51 7.98 3.97 4.73
N LEU A 52 6.90 4.67 4.37
CA LEU A 52 6.78 6.11 4.26
C LEU A 52 5.84 6.67 5.35
N PRO A 53 6.14 7.84 5.94
CA PRO A 53 5.30 8.45 6.98
C PRO A 53 3.92 8.89 6.45
N THR A 54 3.87 9.40 5.21
CA THR A 54 2.63 9.78 4.52
C THR A 54 2.91 9.83 3.01
N SER A 55 2.00 9.30 2.19
CA SER A 55 2.12 9.42 0.73
C SER A 55 1.57 10.77 0.25
N VAL A 56 2.24 11.39 -0.73
CA VAL A 56 1.79 12.67 -1.34
C VAL A 56 0.70 12.36 -2.36
N ASP A 57 -0.32 13.22 -2.48
CA ASP A 57 -1.45 13.03 -3.39
C ASP A 57 -2.11 11.64 -3.24
N GLU A 58 -2.27 11.18 -1.99
CA GLU A 58 -2.89 9.88 -1.68
C GLU A 58 -4.32 9.79 -2.23
N LYS A 59 -4.62 8.68 -2.89
CA LYS A 59 -5.96 8.31 -3.35
C LYS A 59 -6.32 6.98 -2.74
N THR A 60 -7.61 6.75 -2.49
CA THR A 60 -8.10 5.47 -1.98
C THR A 60 -9.03 4.83 -2.98
N VAL A 61 -8.82 3.55 -3.24
CA VAL A 61 -9.81 2.68 -3.89
C VAL A 61 -10.36 1.71 -2.84
N VAL A 62 -11.65 1.41 -2.94
CA VAL A 62 -12.30 0.40 -2.10
C VAL A 62 -12.35 -0.90 -2.90
N LEU A 63 -11.72 -1.94 -2.39
CA LEU A 63 -11.67 -3.28 -2.97
C LEU A 63 -12.70 -4.17 -2.27
N ASN A 64 -13.55 -4.83 -3.08
CA ASN A 64 -14.53 -5.80 -2.63
C ASN A 64 -14.04 -7.23 -2.90
N GLU A 65 -14.78 -8.23 -2.44
CA GLU A 65 -14.47 -9.64 -2.70
C GLU A 65 -14.24 -9.92 -4.19
N GLY A 66 -13.09 -10.49 -4.52
CA GLY A 66 -12.66 -10.80 -5.88
C GLY A 66 -11.95 -9.66 -6.61
N ASP A 67 -12.03 -8.41 -6.12
CA ASP A 67 -11.25 -7.31 -6.67
C ASP A 67 -9.76 -7.51 -6.40
N PHE A 68 -8.94 -7.01 -7.32
CA PHE A 68 -7.49 -7.08 -7.21
C PHE A 68 -6.81 -5.82 -7.71
N VAL A 69 -5.63 -5.56 -7.14
CA VAL A 69 -4.73 -4.48 -7.54
C VAL A 69 -3.35 -5.06 -7.85
N VAL A 70 -2.64 -4.38 -8.73
CA VAL A 70 -1.25 -4.70 -9.07
C VAL A 70 -0.40 -3.47 -8.80
N PHE A 71 0.66 -3.61 -8.01
CA PHE A 71 1.65 -2.57 -7.76
C PHE A 71 3.02 -3.03 -8.23
N TYR A 72 3.59 -2.31 -9.19
CA TYR A 72 4.95 -2.52 -9.67
C TYR A 72 5.99 -2.02 -8.66
N PRO A 73 7.26 -2.45 -8.78
CA PRO A 73 8.34 -1.94 -7.95
C PRO A 73 8.39 -0.39 -7.97
N GLY A 74 8.44 0.21 -6.79
CA GLY A 74 8.43 1.65 -6.56
C GLY A 74 7.05 2.30 -6.47
N GLU A 75 5.96 1.59 -6.75
CA GLU A 75 4.60 2.13 -6.61
C GLU A 75 4.17 2.13 -5.15
N VAL A 76 3.87 3.32 -4.63
CA VAL A 76 3.50 3.52 -3.22
C VAL A 76 2.06 3.11 -2.99
N HIS A 77 1.86 2.20 -2.05
CA HIS A 77 0.55 1.70 -1.67
C HIS A 77 0.45 1.49 -0.16
N LYS A 78 -0.77 1.41 0.36
CA LYS A 78 -1.08 1.34 1.79
C LYS A 78 -2.27 0.39 1.99
N PRO A 79 -2.00 -0.92 2.14
CA PRO A 79 -3.02 -1.92 2.33
C PRO A 79 -3.61 -1.87 3.74
N LEU A 80 -4.66 -2.68 3.96
CA LEU A 80 -5.35 -2.90 5.23
C LEU A 80 -6.02 -1.65 5.83
N CYS A 81 -6.39 -0.66 5.00
CA CYS A 81 -7.17 0.47 5.49
C CYS A 81 -8.65 0.05 5.66
N ALA A 82 -9.28 0.49 6.75
CA ALA A 82 -10.69 0.31 6.99
C ALA A 82 -11.52 1.19 6.04
N VAL A 83 -12.72 0.72 5.68
CA VAL A 83 -13.70 1.44 4.87
C VAL A 83 -14.88 1.79 5.77
N GLY A 84 -15.19 3.08 5.91
CA GLY A 84 -16.27 3.58 6.78
C GLY A 84 -15.75 4.34 7.99
#